data_AF-A0A9X1VPL4-F1
#
_entry.id   AF-A0A9X1VPL4-F1
#
_cell.length_a   1.000
_cell.length_b   1.000
_cell.length_c   1.000
_cell.angle_alpha   90.00
_cell.angle_beta   90.00
_cell.angle_gamma   90.00
#
_symmetry.space_group_name_H-M   'P 1'
#
loop_
_entity.id
_entity.type
_entity.pdbx_description
1 polymer ?
#
loop_
_entity_poly.entity_id
_entity_poly.type
_entity_poly.pdbx_seq_one_letter_code
_entity_poly.pdbx_strand_id
1 'polypeptide(L)'
;MRNIENLLKELIPPSDYQHRNGFSNEHIVLSLNENEKTEVERKLIEMLEKNEDDLIGETLTIMKSTDSLPSLKKRLNLSKSPEMKIIWASFINKIKNGDEEMKKIALNEFDNVTEKYSRTLIFYYLAEFSDSRINDKIRNYINHEDYLTATNARTSLGINTSDIVKREQIKNGIGIKKWWEIWK
;
A
#
# COMPACT_ATOMS: atom_id res chain seq x y z
N MET A 1 -21.52 -20.25 10.67
CA MET A 1 -20.62 -20.27 9.50
C MET A 1 -21.29 -19.50 8.40
N ARG A 2 -20.69 -18.39 7.97
CA ARG A 2 -21.20 -17.56 6.87
C ARG A 2 -21.02 -18.29 5.54
N ASN A 3 -21.76 -17.86 4.53
CA ASN A 3 -21.57 -18.34 3.16
C ASN A 3 -20.23 -17.82 2.62
N ILE A 4 -19.35 -18.73 2.19
CA ILE A 4 -17.98 -18.40 1.74
C ILE A 4 -17.98 -17.52 0.49
N GLU A 5 -18.89 -17.74 -0.45
CA GLU A 5 -18.95 -16.91 -1.68
C GLU A 5 -19.33 -15.47 -1.36
N ASN A 6 -20.24 -15.27 -0.39
CA ASN A 6 -20.58 -13.93 0.08
C ASN A 6 -19.40 -13.28 0.81
N LEU A 7 -18.71 -14.03 1.66
CA LEU A 7 -17.49 -13.55 2.33
C LEU A 7 -16.41 -13.11 1.34
N LEU A 8 -16.18 -13.89 0.28
CA LEU A 8 -15.19 -13.53 -0.74
C LEU A 8 -15.55 -12.23 -1.47
N LYS A 9 -16.84 -11.97 -1.72
CA LYS A 9 -17.30 -10.71 -2.33
C LYS A 9 -17.16 -9.52 -1.38
N GLU A 10 -17.35 -9.75 -0.08
CA GLU A 10 -17.15 -8.72 0.95
C GLU A 10 -15.66 -8.40 1.14
N LEU A 11 -14.79 -9.43 1.10
CA LEU A 11 -13.34 -9.27 1.24
C LEU A 11 -12.71 -8.65 0.00
N ILE A 12 -13.08 -9.14 -1.19
CA ILE A 12 -12.51 -8.76 -2.47
C ILE A 12 -13.62 -8.19 -3.36
N PRO A 13 -14.04 -6.94 -3.14
CA PRO A 13 -14.98 -6.26 -4.02
C PRO A 13 -14.37 -6.07 -5.43
N PRO A 14 -15.19 -5.70 -6.44
CA PRO A 14 -14.71 -5.46 -7.81
C PRO A 14 -13.47 -4.57 -7.90
N SER A 15 -12.61 -4.81 -8.88
CA SER A 15 -11.29 -4.17 -9.02
C SER A 15 -11.33 -2.75 -9.59
N ASP A 16 -12.40 -2.00 -9.33
CA ASP A 16 -12.56 -0.64 -9.80
C ASP A 16 -12.52 0.38 -8.65
N TYR A 17 -12.27 1.62 -9.03
CA TYR A 17 -12.13 2.72 -8.09
C TYR A 17 -13.39 2.95 -7.24
N GLN A 18 -14.59 2.74 -7.79
CA GLN A 18 -15.84 3.03 -7.08
C GLN A 18 -16.02 2.10 -5.87
N HIS A 19 -15.57 0.86 -6.00
CA HIS A 19 -15.69 -0.14 -4.95
C HIS A 19 -14.49 -0.16 -3.99
N ARG A 20 -13.30 0.26 -4.43
CA ARG A 20 -12.06 0.10 -3.65
C ARG A 20 -11.47 1.39 -3.07
N ASN A 21 -11.91 2.57 -3.51
CA ASN A 21 -11.36 3.81 -2.98
C ASN A 21 -11.71 3.97 -1.48
N GLY A 22 -10.67 3.97 -0.62
CA GLY A 22 -10.83 4.04 0.83
C GLY A 22 -11.33 2.75 1.48
N PHE A 23 -11.37 1.64 0.74
CA PHE A 23 -11.78 0.35 1.25
C PHE A 23 -10.69 -0.31 2.10
N SER A 24 -11.09 -0.99 3.17
CA SER A 24 -10.25 -1.91 3.93
C SER A 24 -11.09 -3.08 4.41
N ASN A 25 -10.60 -4.30 4.20
CA ASN A 25 -11.24 -5.53 4.64
C ASN A 25 -10.67 -6.10 5.95
N GLU A 26 -9.76 -5.38 6.61
CA GLU A 26 -9.06 -5.87 7.81
C GLU A 26 -10.06 -6.29 8.91
N HIS A 27 -11.07 -5.47 9.16
CA HIS A 27 -12.12 -5.76 10.14
C HIS A 27 -12.90 -7.05 9.82
N ILE A 28 -13.09 -7.36 8.53
CA ILE A 28 -13.75 -8.59 8.08
C ILE A 28 -12.83 -9.78 8.36
N VAL A 29 -11.56 -9.68 7.97
CA VAL A 29 -10.54 -10.72 8.20
C VAL A 29 -10.43 -11.05 9.69
N LEU A 30 -10.36 -10.03 10.55
CA LEU A 30 -10.25 -10.19 12.00
C LEU A 30 -11.52 -10.80 12.63
N SER A 31 -12.66 -10.77 11.93
CA SER A 31 -13.93 -11.37 12.38
C SER A 31 -14.12 -12.83 11.98
N LEU A 32 -13.26 -13.38 11.11
CA LEU A 32 -13.39 -14.77 10.63
C LEU A 32 -13.14 -15.76 11.77
N ASN A 33 -13.97 -16.80 11.87
CA ASN A 33 -13.63 -17.96 12.69
C ASN A 33 -12.63 -18.88 11.94
N GLU A 34 -12.03 -19.84 12.64
CA GLU A 34 -10.95 -20.68 12.08
C GLU A 34 -11.34 -21.47 10.82
N ASN A 35 -12.58 -21.98 10.77
CA ASN A 35 -13.08 -22.68 9.58
C ASN A 35 -13.24 -21.72 8.39
N GLU A 36 -13.78 -20.53 8.64
CA GLU A 36 -13.91 -19.48 7.63
C GLU A 36 -12.54 -19.01 7.14
N LYS A 37 -11.57 -18.80 8.05
CA LYS A 37 -10.20 -18.42 7.69
C LYS A 37 -9.57 -19.44 6.75
N THR A 38 -9.64 -20.71 7.11
CA THR A 38 -9.02 -21.79 6.33
C THR A 38 -9.59 -21.84 4.90
N GLU A 39 -10.92 -21.77 4.77
CA GLU A 39 -11.56 -21.87 3.46
C GLU A 39 -11.42 -20.59 2.63
N VAL A 40 -11.47 -19.41 3.26
CA VAL A 40 -11.19 -18.12 2.61
C VAL A 40 -9.76 -18.05 2.11
N GLU A 41 -8.77 -18.40 2.94
CA GLU A 41 -7.35 -18.41 2.58
C GLU A 41 -7.11 -19.25 1.33
N ARG A 42 -7.61 -20.49 1.34
CA ARG A 42 -7.51 -21.41 0.21
C ARG A 42 -8.10 -20.81 -1.07
N LYS A 43 -9.26 -20.17 -0.98
CA LYS A 43 -9.93 -19.53 -2.11
C LYS A 43 -9.21 -18.29 -2.62
N LEU A 44 -8.68 -17.47 -1.72
CA LEU A 44 -7.88 -16.30 -2.08
C LEU A 44 -6.59 -16.71 -2.80
N ILE A 45 -5.91 -17.77 -2.36
CA ILE A 45 -4.74 -18.34 -3.06
C ILE A 45 -5.13 -18.81 -4.47
N GLU A 46 -6.24 -19.55 -4.61
CA GLU A 46 -6.76 -19.97 -5.94
C GLU A 46 -7.07 -18.78 -6.86
N MET A 47 -7.62 -17.69 -6.32
CA MET A 47 -7.91 -16.47 -7.06
C MET A 47 -6.63 -15.72 -7.45
N LEU A 48 -5.66 -15.64 -6.53
CA LEU A 48 -4.36 -15.02 -6.76
C LEU A 48 -3.57 -15.76 -7.83
N GLU A 49 -3.74 -17.07 -8.02
CA GLU A 49 -3.11 -17.80 -9.13
C GLU A 49 -3.67 -17.42 -10.51
N LYS A 50 -4.90 -16.92 -10.57
CA LYS A 50 -5.60 -16.58 -11.81
C LYS A 50 -5.39 -15.12 -12.20
N ASN A 51 -5.50 -14.20 -11.25
CA ASN A 51 -5.47 -12.76 -11.52
C ASN A 51 -4.38 -12.07 -10.67
N GLU A 52 -3.75 -11.04 -11.24
CA GLU A 52 -2.89 -10.11 -10.47
C GLU A 52 -3.81 -9.09 -9.79
N ASP A 53 -4.10 -9.31 -8.51
CA ASP A 53 -4.94 -8.43 -7.69
C ASP A 53 -4.27 -8.26 -6.33
N ASP A 54 -3.73 -7.07 -6.09
CA ASP A 54 -2.96 -6.71 -4.91
C ASP A 54 -3.80 -6.75 -3.62
N LEU A 55 -5.10 -6.45 -3.69
CA LEU A 55 -6.00 -6.57 -2.55
C LEU A 55 -6.08 -8.03 -2.05
N ILE A 56 -6.01 -9.01 -2.94
CA ILE A 56 -5.93 -10.43 -2.54
C ILE A 56 -4.63 -10.69 -1.76
N GLY A 57 -3.50 -10.17 -2.25
CA GLY A 57 -2.20 -10.28 -1.57
C GLY A 57 -2.18 -9.60 -0.21
N GLU A 58 -2.75 -8.41 -0.10
CA GLU A 58 -2.89 -7.67 1.15
C GLU A 58 -3.76 -8.45 2.14
N THR A 59 -4.89 -8.99 1.69
CA THR A 59 -5.80 -9.80 2.51
C THR A 59 -5.08 -11.03 3.08
N LEU A 60 -4.34 -11.77 2.24
CA LEU A 60 -3.54 -12.92 2.66
C LEU A 60 -2.43 -12.52 3.65
N THR A 61 -1.91 -11.30 3.53
CA THR A 61 -0.93 -10.72 4.45
C THR A 61 -1.55 -10.41 5.81
N ILE A 62 -2.74 -9.81 5.86
CA ILE A 62 -3.49 -9.57 7.11
C ILE A 62 -3.79 -10.90 7.81
N MET A 63 -4.14 -11.94 7.04
CA MET A 63 -4.34 -13.31 7.53
C MET A 63 -3.05 -14.00 8.01
N LYS A 64 -1.87 -13.44 7.71
CA LYS A 64 -0.56 -14.05 7.94
C LYS A 64 -0.42 -15.43 7.28
N SER A 65 -0.97 -15.57 6.08
CA SER A 65 -1.02 -16.82 5.32
C SER A 65 0.37 -17.26 4.85
N THR A 66 1.02 -18.18 5.56
CA THR A 66 2.28 -18.77 5.11
C THR A 66 2.11 -19.62 3.85
N ASP A 67 0.92 -20.20 3.67
CA ASP A 67 0.59 -21.07 2.55
C ASP A 67 0.49 -20.28 1.23
N SER A 68 0.26 -18.97 1.30
CA SER A 68 0.24 -18.09 0.13
C SER A 68 1.63 -17.71 -0.40
N LEU A 69 2.70 -17.95 0.35
CA LEU A 69 4.06 -17.51 -0.01
C LEU A 69 4.51 -17.99 -1.41
N PRO A 70 4.24 -19.24 -1.85
CA PRO A 70 4.57 -19.66 -3.21
C PRO A 70 3.86 -18.83 -4.28
N SER A 71 2.56 -18.56 -4.10
CA SER A 71 1.75 -17.77 -5.04
C SER A 71 2.17 -16.30 -5.07
N LEU A 72 2.46 -15.71 -3.90
CA LEU A 72 3.01 -14.35 -3.81
C LEU A 72 4.38 -14.25 -4.49
N LYS A 73 5.28 -15.23 -4.28
CA LYS A 73 6.58 -15.27 -4.94
C LYS A 73 6.44 -15.42 -6.46
N LYS A 74 5.47 -16.22 -6.91
CA LYS A 74 5.15 -16.34 -8.34
C LYS A 74 4.69 -14.99 -8.91
N ARG A 75 3.82 -14.25 -8.20
CA ARG A 75 3.37 -12.91 -8.61
C ARG A 75 4.53 -11.91 -8.67
N LEU A 76 5.38 -11.88 -7.65
CA LEU A 76 6.61 -11.08 -7.63
C LEU A 76 7.48 -11.35 -8.87
N ASN A 77 7.72 -12.62 -9.20
CA ASN A 77 8.58 -13.01 -10.33
C ASN A 77 7.96 -12.72 -11.70
N LEU A 78 6.63 -12.77 -11.81
CA LEU A 78 5.93 -12.46 -13.06
C LEU A 78 5.77 -10.95 -13.28
N SER A 79 5.83 -10.17 -12.21
CA SER A 79 5.57 -8.74 -12.29
C SER A 79 6.69 -7.99 -13.01
N LYS A 80 6.29 -7.16 -13.97
CA LYS A 80 7.21 -6.31 -14.75
C LYS A 80 7.30 -4.89 -14.22
N SER A 81 6.27 -4.44 -13.50
CA SER A 81 6.23 -3.10 -12.91
C SER A 81 7.10 -3.06 -11.66
N PRO A 82 8.06 -2.10 -11.54
CA PRO A 82 8.84 -1.91 -10.32
C PRO A 82 7.96 -1.68 -9.08
N GLU A 83 6.87 -0.93 -9.24
CA GLU A 83 5.89 -0.69 -8.17
C GLU A 83 5.26 -2.00 -7.69
N MET A 84 4.74 -2.82 -8.61
CA MET A 84 4.11 -4.07 -8.24
C MET A 84 5.10 -5.05 -7.62
N LYS A 85 6.36 -5.06 -8.06
CA LYS A 85 7.41 -5.84 -7.38
C LYS A 85 7.61 -5.41 -5.93
N ILE A 86 7.61 -4.11 -5.65
CA ILE A 86 7.71 -3.59 -4.28
C ILE A 86 6.51 -4.05 -3.44
N ILE A 87 5.29 -3.95 -3.98
CA ILE A 87 4.05 -4.37 -3.31
C ILE A 87 4.08 -5.87 -2.99
N TRP A 88 4.38 -6.73 -3.98
CA TRP A 88 4.49 -8.17 -3.73
C TRP A 88 5.59 -8.53 -2.73
N ALA A 89 6.73 -7.83 -2.79
CA ALA A 89 7.82 -8.02 -1.85
C ALA A 89 7.43 -7.59 -0.42
N SER A 90 6.62 -6.53 -0.25
CA SER A 90 6.20 -6.07 1.08
C SER A 90 5.27 -7.09 1.74
N PHE A 91 4.34 -7.66 0.97
CA PHE A 91 3.47 -8.75 1.45
C PHE A 91 4.27 -9.96 1.94
N ILE A 92 5.23 -10.43 1.15
CA ILE A 92 6.10 -11.56 1.52
C ILE A 92 6.93 -11.21 2.77
N ASN A 93 7.53 -10.02 2.80
CA ASN A 93 8.32 -9.55 3.94
C ASN A 93 7.49 -9.54 5.24
N LYS A 94 6.24 -9.05 5.16
CA LYS A 94 5.34 -8.94 6.31
C LYS A 94 4.89 -10.31 6.82
N ILE A 95 4.52 -11.24 5.93
CA ILE A 95 4.17 -12.62 6.30
C ILE A 95 5.38 -13.33 6.95
N LYS A 96 6.59 -13.10 6.42
CA LYS A 96 7.83 -13.70 6.95
C LYS A 96 8.38 -12.98 8.18
N ASN A 97 7.75 -11.90 8.64
CA ASN A 97 8.23 -11.05 9.73
C ASN A 97 9.68 -10.53 9.51
N GLY A 98 9.98 -10.14 8.27
CA GLY A 98 11.29 -9.66 7.84
C GLY A 98 11.99 -10.64 6.89
N ASP A 99 12.27 -10.18 5.67
CA ASP A 99 13.00 -10.94 4.66
C ASP A 99 14.02 -10.02 3.96
N GLU A 100 15.32 -10.30 4.15
CA GLU A 100 16.41 -9.52 3.56
C GLU A 100 16.43 -9.56 2.02
N GLU A 101 15.97 -10.65 1.40
CA GLU A 101 15.83 -10.73 -0.06
C GLU A 101 14.76 -9.73 -0.52
N MET A 102 13.61 -9.68 0.18
CA MET A 102 12.53 -8.76 -0.18
C MET A 102 12.92 -7.30 0.05
N LYS A 103 13.63 -6.99 1.15
CA LYS A 103 14.19 -5.65 1.38
C LYS A 103 15.15 -5.23 0.27
N LYS A 104 16.02 -6.15 -0.18
CA LYS A 104 16.95 -5.89 -1.28
C LYS A 104 16.21 -5.63 -2.59
N ILE A 105 15.17 -6.41 -2.89
CA ILE A 105 14.33 -6.19 -4.07
C ILE A 105 13.68 -4.81 -4.00
N ALA A 106 13.03 -4.47 -2.89
CA ALA A 106 12.38 -3.19 -2.71
C ALA A 106 13.35 -2.01 -2.85
N LEU A 107 14.54 -2.11 -2.24
CA LEU A 107 15.58 -1.09 -2.35
C LEU A 107 16.05 -0.87 -3.78
N ASN A 108 16.24 -1.94 -4.55
CA ASN A 108 16.69 -1.88 -5.94
C ASN A 108 15.60 -1.35 -6.88
N GLU A 109 14.34 -1.75 -6.67
CA GLU A 109 13.24 -1.36 -7.54
C GLU A 109 12.73 0.05 -7.27
N PHE A 110 12.97 0.62 -6.08
CA PHE A 110 12.54 1.99 -5.76
C PHE A 110 13.05 3.00 -6.81
N ASP A 111 14.32 2.97 -7.19
CA ASP A 111 14.87 3.92 -8.17
C ASP A 111 14.26 3.75 -9.58
N ASN A 112 13.62 2.62 -9.85
CA ASN A 112 12.92 2.36 -11.11
C ASN A 112 11.47 2.89 -11.10
N VAL A 113 10.93 3.34 -9.96
CA VAL A 113 9.58 3.94 -9.87
C VAL A 113 9.63 5.42 -10.25
N THR A 114 9.48 5.68 -11.55
CA THR A 114 9.61 7.02 -12.13
C THR A 114 8.31 7.81 -12.18
N GLU A 115 7.16 7.13 -12.32
CA GLU A 115 5.83 7.75 -12.33
C GLU A 115 5.47 8.28 -10.93
N LYS A 116 4.90 9.48 -10.89
CA LYS A 116 4.68 10.24 -9.67
C LYS A 116 3.66 9.57 -8.75
N TYR A 117 2.50 9.18 -9.27
CA TYR A 117 1.43 8.59 -8.48
C TYR A 117 1.82 7.23 -7.94
N SER A 118 2.45 6.38 -8.77
CA SER A 118 3.07 5.13 -8.35
C SER A 118 4.09 5.35 -7.23
N ARG A 119 4.96 6.36 -7.36
CA ARG A 119 5.94 6.69 -6.31
C ARG A 119 5.27 7.08 -4.99
N THR A 120 4.21 7.88 -5.05
CA THR A 120 3.49 8.26 -3.83
C THR A 120 2.79 7.10 -3.16
N LEU A 121 2.26 6.15 -3.96
CA LEU A 121 1.62 4.93 -3.47
C LEU A 121 2.63 4.02 -2.77
N ILE A 122 3.78 3.76 -3.40
CA ILE A 122 4.78 2.81 -2.88
C ILE A 122 5.48 3.27 -1.60
N PHE A 123 5.42 4.55 -1.21
CA PHE A 123 5.97 4.98 0.07
C PHE A 123 5.37 4.25 1.27
N TYR A 124 4.06 3.96 1.22
CA TYR A 124 3.39 3.17 2.26
C TYR A 124 4.00 1.76 2.36
N TYR A 125 4.06 1.03 1.25
CA TYR A 125 4.61 -0.33 1.20
C TYR A 125 6.11 -0.39 1.53
N LEU A 126 6.89 0.60 1.09
CA LEU A 126 8.30 0.70 1.40
C LEU A 126 8.57 0.91 2.91
N ALA A 127 7.74 1.71 3.58
CA ALA A 127 7.91 1.95 5.02
C ALA A 127 7.65 0.67 5.85
N GLU A 128 6.78 -0.23 5.38
CA GLU A 128 6.47 -1.49 6.08
C GLU A 128 7.70 -2.42 6.23
N PHE A 129 8.71 -2.28 5.37
CA PHE A 129 9.95 -3.05 5.49
C PHE A 129 10.74 -2.72 6.76
N SER A 130 10.49 -1.56 7.37
CA SER A 130 11.21 -1.05 8.55
C SER A 130 12.74 -1.06 8.35
N ASP A 131 13.20 -0.87 7.12
CA ASP A 131 14.61 -0.89 6.74
C ASP A 131 15.16 0.55 6.69
N SER A 132 16.27 0.79 7.40
CA SER A 132 16.88 2.13 7.48
C SER A 132 17.28 2.69 6.12
N ARG A 133 17.78 1.85 5.21
CA ARG A 133 18.23 2.26 3.87
C ARG A 133 17.06 2.69 2.99
N ILE A 134 15.94 1.98 3.09
CA ILE A 134 14.71 2.33 2.40
C ILE A 134 14.15 3.63 2.97
N ASN A 135 14.09 3.76 4.30
CA ASN A 135 13.61 4.97 4.97
C ASN A 135 14.47 6.19 4.62
N ASP A 136 15.79 6.04 4.49
CA ASP A 136 16.69 7.10 4.03
C ASP A 136 16.38 7.56 2.61
N LYS A 137 16.01 6.64 1.70
CA LYS A 137 15.55 7.04 0.37
C LYS A 137 14.22 7.81 0.43
N ILE A 138 13.26 7.39 1.25
CA ILE A 138 11.98 8.12 1.43
C ILE A 138 12.25 9.53 1.99
N ARG A 139 13.22 9.68 2.90
CA ARG A 139 13.60 10.99 3.48
C ARG A 139 13.98 12.04 2.45
N ASN A 140 14.53 11.65 1.29
CA ASN A 140 14.84 12.59 0.22
C ASN A 140 13.60 13.28 -0.37
N TYR A 141 12.41 12.73 -0.15
CA TYR A 141 11.15 13.24 -0.68
C TYR A 141 10.34 14.04 0.33
N ILE A 142 10.72 14.07 1.62
CA ILE A 142 9.88 14.75 2.63
C ILE A 142 9.71 16.22 2.30
N ASN A 143 10.73 16.94 1.82
CA ASN A 143 10.61 18.36 1.48
C ASN A 143 10.33 18.63 0.00
N HIS A 144 9.90 17.62 -0.76
CA HIS A 144 9.64 17.76 -2.20
C HIS A 144 8.68 18.92 -2.50
N GLU A 145 8.87 19.62 -3.62
CA GLU A 145 8.06 20.79 -3.99
C GLU A 145 6.59 20.41 -4.22
N ASP A 146 6.36 19.24 -4.81
CA ASP A 146 5.04 18.67 -4.98
C ASP A 146 4.41 18.26 -3.64
N TYR A 147 3.20 18.76 -3.40
CA TYR A 147 2.44 18.54 -2.17
C TYR A 147 2.18 17.06 -1.89
N LEU A 148 1.72 16.29 -2.88
CA LEU A 148 1.37 14.88 -2.69
C LEU A 148 2.61 14.04 -2.37
N THR A 149 3.72 14.31 -3.06
CA THR A 149 5.00 13.63 -2.84
C THR A 149 5.51 13.87 -1.42
N ALA A 150 5.58 15.14 -1.00
CA ALA A 150 6.04 15.50 0.34
C ALA A 150 5.13 14.97 1.46
N THR A 151 3.81 15.01 1.25
CA THR A 151 2.83 14.54 2.22
C THR A 151 2.90 13.04 2.40
N ASN A 152 2.88 12.25 1.32
CA ASN A 152 2.95 10.78 1.41
C ASN A 152 4.30 10.28 1.96
N ALA A 153 5.42 10.92 1.58
CA ALA A 153 6.73 10.59 2.14
C ALA A 153 6.81 10.87 3.66
N ARG A 154 6.20 11.96 4.13
CA ARG A 154 6.12 12.24 5.57
C ARG A 154 5.20 11.26 6.29
N THR A 155 3.99 11.04 5.77
CA THR A 155 2.98 10.17 6.39
C THR A 155 3.52 8.75 6.55
N SER A 156 4.16 8.19 5.52
CA SER A 156 4.77 6.85 5.57
C SER A 156 5.87 6.73 6.64
N LEU A 157 6.58 7.83 6.95
CA LEU A 157 7.59 7.90 8.01
C LEU A 157 7.04 8.35 9.37
N GLY A 158 5.72 8.55 9.52
CA GLY A 158 5.11 9.06 10.75
C GLY A 158 5.48 10.51 11.11
N ILE A 159 5.88 11.31 10.12
CA ILE A 159 6.27 12.71 10.29
C ILE A 159 5.04 13.63 10.13
N ASN A 160 4.90 14.62 11.00
CA ASN A 160 3.83 15.61 10.94
C ASN A 160 3.84 16.40 9.61
N THR A 161 2.67 16.55 8.98
CA THR A 161 2.50 17.17 7.65
C THR A 161 2.00 18.62 7.69
N SER A 162 1.78 19.21 8.87
CA SER A 162 1.17 20.55 9.03
C SER A 162 1.90 21.64 8.24
N ASP A 163 3.23 21.57 8.18
CA ASP A 163 4.03 22.58 7.50
C ASP A 163 3.92 22.48 5.97
N ILE A 164 3.69 21.28 5.44
CA ILE A 164 3.39 21.07 4.02
C ILE A 164 2.00 21.59 3.66
N VAL A 165 1.03 21.34 4.53
CA VAL A 165 -0.32 21.90 4.36
C VAL A 165 -0.27 23.43 4.36
N LYS A 166 0.44 24.05 5.33
CA LYS A 166 0.62 25.50 5.38
C LYS A 166 1.33 26.04 4.13
N ARG A 167 2.41 25.39 3.69
CA ARG A 167 3.15 25.75 2.47
C ARG A 167 2.22 25.79 1.25
N GLU A 168 1.39 24.76 1.09
CA GLU A 168 0.47 24.65 -0.05
C GLU A 168 -0.68 25.65 0.04
N GLN A 169 -1.20 25.93 1.24
CA GLN A 169 -2.18 27.01 1.46
C GLN A 169 -1.62 28.38 1.06
N ILE A 170 -0.40 28.69 1.50
CA ILE A 170 0.30 29.94 1.16
C ILE A 170 0.47 30.06 -0.36
N LYS A 171 0.96 28.99 -1.01
CA LYS A 171 1.14 28.93 -2.46
C LYS A 171 -0.17 29.19 -3.22
N ASN A 172 -1.29 28.69 -2.70
CA ASN A 172 -2.63 28.86 -3.29
C ASN A 172 -3.35 30.13 -2.81
N GLY A 173 -2.67 31.02 -2.08
CA GLY A 173 -3.24 32.28 -1.58
C GLY A 173 -4.29 32.13 -0.47
N ILE A 174 -4.46 30.92 0.07
CA ILE A 174 -5.42 30.61 1.13
C ILE A 174 -4.86 31.17 2.44
N GLY A 175 -5.59 32.07 3.08
CA GLY A 175 -5.20 32.71 4.34
C GLY A 175 -4.22 33.89 4.22
N ILE A 176 -3.81 34.27 3.01
CA ILE A 176 -2.95 35.45 2.77
C ILE A 176 -3.78 36.71 2.51
N LYS A 177 -4.95 36.58 1.87
CA LYS A 177 -5.87 37.71 1.71
C LYS A 177 -6.81 37.80 2.89
N LYS A 178 -6.85 38.97 3.52
CA LYS A 178 -7.96 39.30 4.43
C LYS A 178 -9.24 39.39 3.60
N TRP A 179 -10.36 38.91 4.12
CA TRP A 179 -11.63 38.85 3.36
C TRP A 179 -12.07 40.21 2.78
N TRP A 180 -11.64 41.33 3.39
CA TRP A 180 -11.89 42.69 2.91
C TRP A 180 -10.99 43.17 1.77
N GLU A 181 -9.96 42.42 1.37
CA GLU A 181 -9.09 42.72 0.24
C GLU A 181 -9.59 42.08 -1.08
N ILE A 182 -10.68 41.33 -1.02
CA ILE A 182 -11.30 40.64 -2.17
C ILE A 182 -12.31 41.55 -2.91
N TRP A 183 -12.73 42.66 -2.31
CA TRP A 183 -13.77 43.56 -2.82
C TRP A 183 -13.28 44.98 -3.18
N LYS A 184 -11.99 45.13 -3.49
CA LYS A 184 -11.43 46.33 -4.12
C LYS A 184 -11.10 46.05 -5.57
#